data_AF-X0WB35-F1
#
_entry.id   AF-X0WB35-F1
#
_cell.length_a   1.000
_cell.length_b   1.000
_cell.length_c   1.000
_cell.angle_alpha   90.00
_cell.angle_beta   90.00
_cell.angle_gamma   90.00
#
_symmetry.space_group_name_H-M   'P 1'
#
loop_
_entity.id
_entity.type
_entity.pdbx_description
1 polymer ?
#
loop_
_entity_poly.entity_id
_entity_poly.type
_entity_poly.pdbx_seq_one_letter_code
_entity_poly.pdbx_strand_id
1 'polypeptide(L)'
;MLRAPGHLRESTRRWWRQVVGDYQLEAHHLKLLTLAAEAWDTCQQAREAVAEKGLTFEDRFGQPHSLPEVAIERDSRLAFARLLRELDLDVEPPAGSSRPPGLRSNKGG
;
A
#
# COMPACT_ATOMS: atom_id res chain seq x y z
N MET A 1 10.22 -17.35 5.07
CA MET A 1 9.75 -15.95 4.96
C MET A 1 8.52 -15.95 4.07
N LEU A 2 7.44 -15.25 4.46
CA LEU A 2 6.25 -15.12 3.62
C LEU A 2 6.60 -14.38 2.32
N ARG A 3 6.01 -14.83 1.21
CA ARG A 3 6.28 -14.28 -0.12
C ARG A 3 5.29 -13.16 -0.43
N ALA A 4 5.79 -11.96 -0.71
CA ALA A 4 4.96 -10.85 -1.16
C ALA A 4 4.29 -11.18 -2.51
N PRO A 5 3.09 -10.65 -2.78
CA PRO A 5 2.43 -10.78 -4.07
C PRO A 5 3.31 -10.29 -5.23
N GLY A 6 3.36 -11.07 -6.31
CA GLY A 6 4.32 -10.87 -7.40
C GLY A 6 4.02 -9.64 -8.28
N HIS A 7 2.75 -9.24 -8.37
CA HIS A 7 2.24 -8.16 -9.22
C HIS A 7 2.43 -6.77 -8.63
N LEU A 8 2.77 -6.66 -7.35
CA LEU A 8 3.03 -5.38 -6.70
C LEU A 8 4.32 -4.75 -7.22
N ARG A 9 4.36 -3.42 -7.26
CA ARG A 9 5.57 -2.63 -7.54
C ARG A 9 6.67 -2.96 -6.54
N GLU A 10 7.94 -2.81 -6.94
CA GLU A 10 9.06 -3.24 -6.08
C GLU A 10 9.12 -2.48 -4.74
N SER A 11 8.84 -1.18 -4.74
CA SER A 11 8.73 -0.37 -3.51
C SER A 11 7.68 -0.94 -2.56
N THR A 12 6.55 -1.34 -3.09
CA THR A 12 5.39 -1.81 -2.34
C THR A 12 5.59 -3.24 -1.86
N ARG A 13 6.23 -4.11 -2.65
CA ARG A 13 6.69 -5.44 -2.19
C ARG A 13 7.66 -5.33 -1.03
N ARG A 14 8.58 -4.36 -1.07
CA ARG A 14 9.53 -4.12 0.01
C ARG A 14 8.82 -3.67 1.29
N TRP A 15 7.89 -2.73 1.19
CA TRP A 15 7.06 -2.29 2.30
C TRP A 15 6.23 -3.43 2.89
N TRP A 16 5.54 -4.21 2.05
CA TRP A 16 4.76 -5.37 2.48
C TRP A 16 5.62 -6.37 3.26
N ARG A 17 6.82 -6.71 2.74
CA ARG A 17 7.75 -7.61 3.43
C ARG A 17 8.24 -7.05 4.76
N GLN A 18 8.45 -5.73 4.82
CA GLN A 18 8.82 -5.05 6.05
C GLN A 18 7.71 -5.16 7.09
N VAL A 19 6.45 -4.83 6.75
CA VAL A 19 5.32 -4.91 7.69
C VAL A 19 5.11 -6.34 8.19
N VAL A 20 5.18 -7.34 7.31
CA VAL A 20 5.12 -8.76 7.70
C VAL A 20 6.31 -9.17 8.57
N GLY A 21 7.46 -8.52 8.37
CA GLY A 21 8.62 -8.68 9.23
C GLY A 21 8.36 -8.11 10.62
N ASP A 22 7.87 -6.87 10.70
CA ASP A 22 7.83 -6.05 11.90
C ASP A 22 6.66 -6.39 12.83
N TYR A 23 5.54 -6.90 12.29
CA TYR A 23 4.32 -7.18 13.03
C TYR A 23 3.97 -8.68 13.06
N GLN A 24 3.28 -9.11 14.13
CA GLN A 24 2.72 -10.46 14.21
C GLN A 24 1.35 -10.48 13.54
N LEU A 25 1.30 -10.93 12.29
CA LEU A 25 0.09 -10.91 11.47
C LEU A 25 -0.49 -12.32 11.28
N GLU A 26 -1.76 -12.47 11.60
CA GLU A 26 -2.56 -13.63 11.21
C GLU A 26 -2.91 -13.65 9.70
N ALA A 27 -3.40 -14.81 9.22
CA ALA A 27 -3.73 -15.02 7.81
C ALA A 27 -4.74 -14.02 7.23
N HIS A 28 -5.70 -13.53 8.05
CA HIS A 28 -6.67 -12.54 7.61
C HIS A 28 -6.06 -11.13 7.50
N HIS A 29 -5.14 -10.76 8.40
CA HIS A 29 -4.37 -9.52 8.28
C HIS A 29 -3.52 -9.50 7.01
N LEU A 30 -2.93 -10.62 6.60
CA LEU A 30 -2.16 -10.69 5.35
C LEU A 30 -3.01 -10.37 4.11
N LYS A 31 -4.31 -10.70 4.13
CA LYS A 31 -5.24 -10.33 3.06
C LYS A 31 -5.48 -8.82 3.04
N LEU A 32 -5.76 -8.23 4.21
CA LEU A 32 -5.94 -6.78 4.34
C LEU A 32 -4.69 -5.99 3.94
N LEU A 33 -3.50 -6.44 4.38
CA LEU A 33 -2.22 -5.83 4.01
C LEU A 33 -1.96 -5.92 2.51
N THR A 34 -2.34 -7.04 1.88
CA THR A 34 -2.24 -7.20 0.43
C THR A 34 -3.16 -6.23 -0.30
N LEU A 35 -4.42 -6.10 0.13
CA LEU A 35 -5.35 -5.11 -0.43
C LEU A 35 -4.85 -3.67 -0.23
N ALA A 36 -4.23 -3.37 0.91
CA ALA A 36 -3.64 -2.05 1.17
C ALA A 36 -2.47 -1.78 0.20
N ALA A 37 -1.59 -2.75 0.01
CA ALA A 37 -0.50 -2.65 -0.96
C ALA A 37 -1.00 -2.41 -2.39
N GLU A 38 -2.05 -3.12 -2.80
CA GLU A 38 -2.68 -2.94 -4.12
C GLU A 38 -3.30 -1.54 -4.27
N ALA A 39 -4.04 -1.09 -3.26
CA ALA A 39 -4.61 0.26 -3.23
C ALA A 39 -3.53 1.34 -3.32
N TRP A 40 -2.39 1.16 -2.64
CA TRP A 40 -1.25 2.07 -2.75
C TRP A 40 -0.70 2.10 -4.18
N ASP A 41 -0.45 0.94 -4.80
CA ASP A 41 0.06 0.88 -6.17
C ASP A 41 -0.91 1.51 -7.19
N THR A 42 -2.21 1.32 -7.03
CA THR A 42 -3.23 1.97 -7.86
C THR A 42 -3.26 3.48 -7.65
N CYS A 43 -3.16 3.96 -6.41
CA CYS A 43 -3.05 5.39 -6.11
C CYS A 43 -1.85 6.02 -6.82
N GLN A 44 -0.69 5.35 -6.79
CA GLN A 44 0.52 5.85 -7.44
C GLN A 44 0.37 5.88 -8.98
N GLN A 45 -0.23 4.85 -9.57
CA GLN A 45 -0.53 4.82 -11.01
C GLN A 45 -1.45 5.97 -11.42
N ALA A 46 -2.54 6.17 -10.68
CA ALA A 46 -3.49 7.24 -10.97
C ALA A 46 -2.84 8.63 -10.84
N ARG A 47 -2.04 8.85 -9.78
CA ARG A 47 -1.27 10.08 -9.59
C ARG A 47 -0.31 10.36 -10.73
N GLU A 48 0.42 9.35 -11.20
CA GLU A 48 1.33 9.46 -12.35
C GLU A 48 0.56 9.82 -13.63
N ALA A 49 -0.58 9.19 -13.88
CA ALA A 49 -1.43 9.50 -15.04
C ALA A 49 -2.03 10.91 -14.99
N VAL A 50 -2.48 11.37 -13.80
CA VAL A 50 -2.97 12.75 -13.60
C VAL A 50 -1.86 13.77 -13.83
N ALA A 51 -0.63 13.49 -13.37
CA ALA A 51 0.51 14.37 -13.59
C ALA A 51 0.86 14.54 -15.08
N GLU A 52 0.67 13.48 -15.88
CA GLU A 52 0.92 13.51 -17.32
C GLU A 52 -0.23 14.16 -18.11
N LYS A 53 -1.48 13.79 -17.81
CA LYS A 53 -2.67 14.17 -18.59
C LYS A 53 -3.35 15.46 -18.13
N GLY A 54 -3.06 15.92 -16.91
CA GLY A 54 -3.76 17.00 -16.25
C GLY A 54 -4.95 16.52 -15.40
N LEU A 55 -5.81 17.45 -14.98
CA LEU A 55 -6.93 17.17 -14.07
C LEU A 55 -8.28 17.02 -14.81
N THR A 56 -8.37 17.55 -16.02
CA THR A 56 -9.62 17.67 -16.77
C THR A 56 -9.40 17.38 -18.25
N PHE A 57 -10.45 16.93 -18.92
CA PHE A 57 -10.54 16.83 -20.38
C PHE A 57 -11.80 17.55 -20.87
N GLU A 58 -11.79 18.01 -22.12
CA GLU A 58 -12.97 18.58 -22.75
C GLU A 58 -13.75 17.49 -23.50
N ASP A 59 -15.07 17.50 -23.36
CA ASP A 59 -15.94 16.66 -24.18
C ASP A 59 -16.13 17.21 -25.61
N ARG A 60 -16.96 16.55 -26.42
CA ARG A 60 -17.25 16.98 -27.80
C ARG A 60 -17.91 18.37 -27.92
N PHE A 61 -18.39 18.94 -26.82
CA PHE A 61 -19.01 20.26 -26.75
C PHE A 61 -18.09 21.30 -26.10
N GLY A 62 -16.83 20.95 -25.78
CA GLY A 62 -15.88 21.84 -25.11
C GLY A 62 -16.15 22.02 -23.62
N GLN A 63 -16.97 21.16 -23.00
CA GLN A 63 -17.22 21.26 -21.55
C GLN A 63 -16.12 20.52 -20.77
N PRO A 64 -15.54 21.14 -19.73
CA PRO A 64 -14.51 20.48 -18.93
C PRO A 64 -15.11 19.44 -17.98
N HIS A 65 -14.53 18.23 -17.98
CA HIS A 65 -14.86 17.13 -17.07
C HIS A 65 -13.60 16.63 -16.38
N SER A 66 -13.72 16.16 -15.13
CA SER A 66 -12.59 15.54 -14.44
C SER A 66 -12.18 14.24 -15.11
N LEU A 67 -10.87 14.00 -15.20
CA LEU A 67 -10.35 12.71 -15.65
C LEU A 67 -10.70 11.61 -14.62
N PRO A 68 -11.08 10.40 -15.08
CA PRO A 68 -11.40 9.28 -14.19
C PRO A 68 -10.31 8.96 -13.17
N GLU A 69 -9.05 9.16 -13.55
CA GLU A 69 -7.88 8.93 -12.72
C GLU A 69 -7.89 9.78 -11.44
N VAL A 70 -8.51 10.96 -11.46
CA VAL A 70 -8.67 11.79 -10.25
C VAL A 70 -9.53 11.08 -9.20
N ALA A 71 -10.62 10.44 -9.63
CA ALA A 71 -11.48 9.68 -8.72
C ALA A 71 -10.78 8.40 -8.24
N ILE A 72 -10.07 7.70 -9.14
CA ILE A 72 -9.30 6.50 -8.80
C ILE A 72 -8.23 6.82 -7.74
N GLU A 73 -7.45 7.90 -7.93
CA GLU A 73 -6.43 8.32 -6.96
C GLU A 73 -7.05 8.56 -5.58
N ARG A 74 -8.14 9.33 -5.54
CA ARG A 74 -8.84 9.66 -4.30
C ARG A 74 -9.35 8.41 -3.58
N ASP A 75 -10.04 7.54 -4.30
CA ASP A 75 -10.69 6.37 -3.72
C ASP A 75 -9.66 5.32 -3.27
N SER A 76 -8.58 5.13 -4.05
CA SER A 76 -7.45 4.28 -3.65
C SER A 76 -6.71 4.82 -2.42
N ARG A 77 -6.49 6.14 -2.31
CA ARG A 77 -5.89 6.75 -1.12
C ARG A 77 -6.75 6.53 0.12
N LEU A 78 -8.07 6.66 -0.01
CA LEU A 78 -9.00 6.42 1.09
C LEU A 78 -9.06 4.95 1.49
N ALA A 79 -9.07 4.03 0.52
CA ALA A 79 -9.03 2.60 0.78
C ALA A 79 -7.75 2.19 1.53
N PHE A 80 -6.60 2.71 1.10
CA PHE A 80 -5.33 2.48 1.78
C PHE A 80 -5.36 2.93 3.25
N ALA A 81 -5.80 4.17 3.51
CA ALA A 81 -5.89 4.70 4.87
C ALA A 81 -6.83 3.89 5.77
N ARG A 82 -7.99 3.46 5.24
CA ARG A 82 -8.93 2.61 5.97
C ARG A 82 -8.33 1.25 6.29
N LEU A 83 -7.71 0.59 5.32
CA LEU A 83 -7.10 -0.73 5.53
C LEU A 83 -5.95 -0.69 6.52
N LEU A 84 -5.16 0.39 6.58
CA LEU A 84 -4.14 0.54 7.63
C LEU A 84 -4.74 0.68 9.02
N ARG A 85 -5.84 1.42 9.15
CA ARG A 85 -6.57 1.55 10.42
C ARG A 85 -7.20 0.23 10.85
N GLU A 86 -7.79 -0.53 9.93
CA GLU A 86 -8.33 -1.87 10.24
C GLU A 86 -7.25 -2.88 10.64
N LEU A 87 -6.00 -2.64 10.22
CA LEU A 87 -4.84 -3.44 10.64
C LEU A 87 -4.22 -2.96 11.97
N ASP A 88 -4.72 -1.86 12.56
CA ASP A 88 -4.14 -1.17 13.73
C ASP A 88 -2.65 -0.80 13.53
N LEU A 89 -2.27 -0.50 12.28
CA LEU A 89 -0.90 -0.10 11.91
C LEU A 89 -0.68 1.42 11.99
N ASP A 90 -1.73 2.19 12.30
CA ASP A 90 -1.68 3.64 12.49
C ASP A 90 -1.20 4.05 13.90
N VAL A 91 -1.06 3.10 14.82
CA VAL A 91 -0.57 3.31 16.19
C VAL A 91 0.89 2.88 16.27
N GLU A 92 1.76 3.78 16.75
CA GLU A 92 3.15 3.42 17.04
C GLU A 92 3.17 2.42 18.22
N PRO A 93 3.77 1.22 18.08
CA PRO A 93 3.82 0.27 19.16
C PRO A 93 4.57 0.89 20.36
N PRO A 94 4.10 0.67 21.60
CA PRO A 94 4.72 1.28 22.77
C PRO A 94 6.21 0.95 22.82
N ALA A 95 7.03 1.98 23.06
CA ALA A 95 8.48 1.89 23.17
C ALA A 95 8.88 0.87 24.25
N GLY A 96 9.07 -0.39 23.84
CA GLY A 96 9.23 -1.49 24.78
C GLY A 96 9.10 -2.88 24.18
N SER A 97 8.45 -3.04 23.01
CA SER A 97 8.52 -4.28 22.22
C SER A 97 9.87 -4.39 21.48
N SER A 98 10.98 -4.36 22.23
CA SER A 98 12.30 -4.64 21.70
C SER A 98 12.30 -6.08 21.19
N ARG A 99 12.15 -6.24 19.88
CA ARG A 99 12.29 -7.54 19.24
C ARG A 99 13.73 -7.99 19.49
N PRO A 100 13.96 -9.14 20.14
CA PRO A 100 15.31 -9.60 20.40
C PRO A 100 16.07 -9.67 19.07
N PRO A 101 17.30 -9.14 19.01
CA PRO A 101 18.06 -9.08 17.78
C PRO A 101 18.18 -10.47 17.17
N GLY A 102 17.91 -10.58 15.87
CA GLY A 102 17.92 -11.85 15.16
C GLY A 102 19.27 -12.57 15.38
N LEU A 103 19.24 -13.70 16.09
CA LEU A 103 20.42 -14.49 16.37
C LEU A 103 21.04 -14.94 15.03
N ARG A 104 22.34 -14.66 14.86
CA ARG A 104 23.12 -15.04 13.67
C ARG A 104 23.12 -16.56 13.39
N SER A 105 22.71 -17.37 14.38
CA SER A 105 22.69 -18.83 14.32
C SER A 105 21.67 -19.44 13.34
N ASN A 106 20.71 -18.68 12.82
CA ASN A 106 19.68 -19.18 11.88
C ASN A 106 20.01 -18.92 10.39
N LYS A 107 21.26 -18.59 10.06
CA LYS A 107 21.74 -18.37 8.68
C LYS A 107 22.91 -19.29 8.32
N GLY A 108 22.77 -20.60 8.52
CA GLY A 108 23.76 -21.57 8.06
C GLY A 108 23.19 -23.00 8.06
N GLY A 109 23.09 -23.58 6.87
CA GLY A 109 22.53 -24.90 6.58
C GLY A 109 22.06 -24.93 5.14
#